data_AF-A0A852G5S8-F1
#
_entry.id   AF-A0A852G5S8-F1
#
_cell.length_a   1.000
_cell.length_b   1.000
_cell.length_c   1.000
_cell.angle_alpha   90.00
_cell.angle_beta   90.00
_cell.angle_gamma   90.00
#
_symmetry.space_group_name_H-M   'P 1'
#
loop_
_entity.id
_entity.type
_entity.pdbx_description
1 polymer ?
#
loop_
_entity_poly.entity_id
_entity_poly.type
_entity_poly.pdbx_seq_one_letter_code
_entity_poly.pdbx_strand_id
1 'polypeptide(L)'
;FPVGDTRRIIREAAEKSCFICCKMGATITCCETGCDRTFHLPCAPDGQCVTQYFGAYRSFCWEHRPQQALRPRPSQDNTCSICLDTVEDKISYKTMGCPACQDARFHRHCIQR
;
A
#
# COMPACT_ATOMS: atom_id res chain seq x y z
N PHE A 1 18.43 11.98 14.19
CA PHE A 1 18.57 10.85 13.25
C PHE A 1 20.06 10.58 13.06
N PRO A 2 20.63 9.48 13.59
CA PRO A 2 22.05 9.23 13.47
C PRO A 2 22.38 8.75 12.06
N VAL A 3 23.24 9.49 11.38
CA VAL A 3 23.69 9.28 9.98
C VAL A 3 24.28 7.88 9.73
N GLY A 4 24.70 7.18 10.80
CA GLY A 4 25.22 5.81 10.75
C GLY A 4 24.20 4.76 10.34
N ASP A 5 22.93 4.90 10.72
CA ASP A 5 21.88 3.92 10.39
C ASP A 5 21.52 3.95 8.90
N THR A 6 21.56 5.14 8.27
CA THR A 6 21.22 5.29 6.85
C THR A 6 22.18 4.53 5.95
N ARG A 7 23.50 4.55 6.25
CA ARG A 7 24.51 3.82 5.45
C ARG A 7 24.33 2.30 5.53
N ARG A 8 23.97 1.78 6.70
CA ARG A 8 23.69 0.35 6.89
C ARG A 8 22.47 -0.08 6.09
N ILE A 9 21.37 0.67 6.19
CA ILE A 9 20.12 0.39 5.44
C ILE A 9 20.37 0.42 3.92
N ILE A 10 21.18 1.37 3.44
CA ILE A 10 21.55 1.44 2.01
C ILE A 10 22.32 0.20 1.56
N ARG A 11 23.30 -0.27 2.35
CA ARG A 11 24.05 -1.50 2.03
C ARG A 11 23.16 -2.73 2.02
N GLU A 12 22.32 -2.90 3.03
CA GLU A 12 21.39 -4.03 3.12
C GLU A 12 20.36 -4.01 1.99
N ALA A 13 19.84 -2.83 1.62
CA ALA A 13 18.91 -2.70 0.50
C ALA A 13 19.56 -3.00 -0.85
N ALA A 14 20.85 -2.66 -1.04
CA ALA A 14 21.59 -2.99 -2.25
C ALA A 14 21.68 -4.50 -2.52
N GLU A 15 21.55 -5.32 -1.48
CA GLU A 15 21.57 -6.79 -1.54
C GLU A 15 20.17 -7.40 -1.67
N LYS A 16 19.09 -6.61 -1.57
CA LYS A 16 17.71 -7.10 -1.70
C LYS A 16 17.11 -6.79 -3.07
N SER A 17 16.52 -7.82 -3.69
CA SER A 17 15.82 -7.72 -4.97
C SER A 17 14.34 -7.43 -4.78
N CYS A 18 13.80 -6.52 -5.59
CA CYS A 18 12.37 -6.25 -5.61
C CYS A 18 11.62 -7.43 -6.20
N PHE A 19 10.65 -8.00 -5.46
CA PHE A 19 9.87 -9.15 -5.95
C PHE A 19 8.94 -8.81 -7.14
N ILE A 20 8.80 -7.52 -7.49
CA ILE A 20 7.89 -7.02 -8.54
C ILE A 20 8.64 -6.79 -9.84
N CYS A 21 9.77 -6.05 -9.80
CA CYS A 21 10.56 -5.72 -10.99
C CYS A 21 11.87 -6.53 -11.12
N CYS A 22 12.17 -7.38 -10.13
CA CYS A 22 13.38 -8.21 -10.03
C CYS A 22 14.72 -7.44 -9.96
N LYS A 23 14.71 -6.10 -9.88
CA LYS A 23 15.92 -5.29 -9.74
C LYS A 23 16.35 -5.16 -8.28
N MET A 24 17.66 -5.04 -8.06
CA MET A 24 18.27 -4.82 -6.74
C MET A 24 17.94 -3.43 -6.15
N GLY A 25 18.27 -3.21 -4.88
CA GLY A 25 18.10 -1.91 -4.23
C GLY A 25 16.72 -1.71 -3.59
N ALA A 26 15.97 -2.80 -3.34
CA ALA A 26 14.67 -2.71 -2.70
C ALA A 26 14.81 -2.42 -1.20
N THR A 27 14.32 -1.25 -0.76
CA THR A 27 14.46 -0.78 0.63
C THR A 27 13.27 -1.10 1.52
N ILE A 28 12.11 -1.45 0.95
CA ILE A 28 10.91 -1.73 1.73
C ILE A 28 10.77 -3.24 1.90
N THR A 29 10.66 -3.70 3.15
CA THR A 29 10.37 -5.09 3.50
C THR A 29 8.96 -5.21 4.06
N CYS A 30 8.28 -6.32 3.77
CA CYS A 30 7.00 -6.64 4.38
C CYS A 30 7.12 -6.69 5.92
N CYS A 31 6.17 -6.09 6.63
CA CYS A 31 6.17 -6.03 8.09
C CYS A 31 5.71 -7.35 8.75
N GLU A 32 5.12 -8.26 7.97
CA GLU A 32 4.67 -9.56 8.48
C GLU A 32 5.85 -10.43 8.90
N THR A 33 5.71 -11.11 10.04
CA THR A 33 6.80 -11.93 10.60
C THR A 33 7.06 -13.14 9.70
N GLY A 34 8.32 -13.35 9.30
CA GLY A 34 8.69 -14.43 8.40
C GLY A 34 8.44 -14.16 6.91
N CYS A 35 8.03 -12.94 6.53
CA CYS A 35 7.90 -12.56 5.13
C CYS A 35 9.09 -11.73 4.65
N ASP A 36 9.95 -12.33 3.84
CA ASP A 36 11.17 -11.68 3.33
C ASP A 36 10.95 -10.88 2.03
N ARG A 37 9.70 -10.73 1.59
CA ARG A 37 9.39 -10.00 0.35
C ARG A 37 9.78 -8.54 0.49
N THR A 38 10.60 -8.08 -0.45
CA THR A 38 11.01 -6.68 -0.53
C THR A 38 10.63 -6.03 -1.85
N PHE A 39 10.36 -4.73 -1.82
CA PHE A 39 9.93 -3.99 -2.99
C PHE A 39 10.45 -2.56 -2.98
N HIS A 40 10.56 -1.95 -4.17
CA HIS A 40 10.77 -0.51 -4.26
C HIS A 40 9.45 0.21 -3.96
N LEU A 41 9.54 1.40 -3.36
CA LEU A 41 8.37 2.25 -3.15
C LEU A 41 7.61 2.55 -4.46
N PRO A 42 8.27 2.90 -5.59
CA PRO A 42 7.58 3.14 -6.85
C PRO A 42 6.93 1.88 -7.45
N CYS A 43 7.41 0.68 -7.09
CA CYS A 43 6.81 -0.58 -7.55
C CYS A 43 5.61 -1.01 -6.70
N ALA A 44 5.42 -0.43 -5.50
CA ALA A 44 4.35 -0.83 -4.58
C ALA A 44 2.95 -0.83 -5.23
N PRO A 45 2.57 0.17 -6.07
CA PRO A 45 1.29 0.16 -6.76
C PRO A 45 1.11 -1.06 -7.69
N ASP A 46 2.12 -1.39 -8.48
CA ASP A 46 2.11 -2.50 -9.43
C ASP A 46 2.03 -3.86 -8.72
N GLY A 47 2.73 -3.98 -7.59
CA GLY A 47 2.71 -5.18 -6.75
C GLY A 47 1.55 -5.23 -5.76
N GLN A 48 0.58 -4.32 -5.83
CA GLN A 48 -0.53 -4.19 -4.87
C GLN A 48 -0.09 -4.22 -3.40
N CYS A 49 1.08 -3.63 -3.12
CA CYS A 49 1.61 -3.49 -1.77
C CYS A 49 0.97 -2.29 -1.07
N VAL A 50 0.91 -2.35 0.26
CA VAL A 50 0.35 -1.28 1.09
C VAL A 50 1.45 -0.69 1.97
N THR A 51 1.76 0.58 1.74
CA THR A 51 2.59 1.40 2.64
C THR A 51 1.68 2.28 3.49
N GLN A 52 1.80 2.17 4.81
CA GLN A 52 1.11 3.05 5.77
C GLN A 52 2.00 4.25 6.06
N TYR A 53 1.51 5.46 5.80
CA TYR A 53 2.23 6.71 6.07
C TYR A 53 1.93 7.30 7.45
N PHE A 54 1.53 6.44 8.39
CA PHE A 54 1.14 6.80 9.75
C PHE A 54 1.72 5.80 10.75
N GLY A 55 1.77 6.19 12.03
CA GLY A 55 2.28 5.33 13.11
C GLY A 55 3.72 4.90 12.86
N ALA A 56 3.97 3.59 12.84
CA ALA A 56 5.30 3.00 12.67
C ALA A 56 5.73 2.84 11.20
N TYR A 57 5.05 3.49 10.25
CA TYR A 57 5.39 3.47 8.82
C TYR A 57 5.51 2.06 8.21
N ARG A 58 4.57 1.16 8.58
CA ARG A 58 4.61 -0.25 8.18
C ARG A 58 4.23 -0.44 6.72
N SER A 59 4.87 -1.41 6.09
CA SER A 59 4.62 -1.78 4.69
C SER A 59 4.30 -3.26 4.58
N PHE A 60 3.40 -3.63 3.67
CA PHE A 60 2.91 -4.99 3.52
C PHE A 60 2.88 -5.40 2.05
N CYS A 61 3.32 -6.62 1.74
CA CYS A 61 3.20 -7.19 0.40
C CYS A 61 1.72 -7.53 0.07
N TRP A 62 1.44 -7.92 -1.18
CA TRP A 62 0.09 -8.22 -1.63
C TRP A 62 -0.65 -9.30 -0.81
N GLU A 63 0.08 -10.25 -0.24
CA GLU A 63 -0.50 -11.35 0.56
C GLU A 63 -0.84 -10.89 1.99
N HIS A 64 0.05 -10.09 2.59
CA HIS A 64 -0.07 -9.65 3.99
C HIS A 64 -0.65 -8.24 4.14
N ARG A 65 -1.11 -7.64 3.05
CA ARG A 65 -1.69 -6.29 3.09
C ARG A 65 -2.95 -6.29 3.96
N PRO A 66 -3.14 -5.26 4.79
CA PRO A 66 -4.39 -5.12 5.53
C PRO A 66 -5.55 -4.93 4.54
N GLN A 67 -6.62 -5.68 4.76
CA GLN A 67 -7.89 -5.51 4.06
C GLN A 67 -8.82 -4.66 4.91
N GLN A 68 -9.53 -3.71 4.29
CA GLN A 68 -10.56 -2.97 5.00
C GLN A 68 -11.72 -3.91 5.33
N ALA A 69 -11.94 -4.17 6.62
CA ALA A 69 -13.10 -4.91 7.13
C ALA A 69 -14.37 -4.04 7.13
N LEU A 70 -14.60 -3.31 6.03
CA LEU A 70 -15.83 -2.54 5.84
C LEU A 70 -16.83 -3.41 5.09
N ARG A 71 -18.08 -3.42 5.55
CA ARG A 71 -19.21 -3.86 4.75
C ARG A 71 -19.72 -2.62 4.03
N PRO A 72 -19.28 -2.36 2.78
CA PRO A 72 -19.79 -1.24 2.02
C PRO A 72 -21.31 -1.34 1.96
N ARG A 73 -22.01 -0.26 2.32
CA ARG A 73 -23.43 -0.14 1.98
C ARG A 73 -23.52 -0.16 0.45
N PRO A 74 -24.50 -0.87 -0.16
CA PRO A 74 -24.71 -0.79 -1.60
C PRO A 74 -25.00 0.68 -1.95
N SER A 75 -24.02 1.37 -2.53
CA SER A 75 -24.22 2.69 -3.11
C SER A 75 -24.81 2.52 -4.50
N GLN A 76 -25.79 3.35 -4.86
CA GLN A 76 -26.26 3.41 -6.24
C GLN A 76 -25.23 4.07 -7.16
N ASP A 77 -24.37 4.93 -6.58
CA ASP A 77 -23.30 5.64 -7.27
C ASP A 77 -21.93 5.10 -6.87
N ASN A 78 -21.24 4.43 -7.80
CA ASN A 78 -19.88 3.93 -7.63
C ASN A 78 -18.86 4.95 -8.12
N THR A 79 -18.90 6.14 -7.54
CA THR A 79 -18.06 7.27 -7.96
C THR A 79 -17.07 7.63 -6.86
N CYS A 80 -15.81 7.85 -7.25
CA CYS A 80 -14.76 8.35 -6.36
C CYS A 80 -15.08 9.79 -5.96
N SER A 81 -15.20 10.08 -4.66
CA SER A 81 -15.55 11.43 -4.20
C SER A 81 -14.44 12.47 -4.39
N ILE A 82 -13.25 12.08 -4.87
CA ILE A 82 -12.11 12.99 -5.12
C ILE A 82 -11.97 13.33 -6.60
N CYS A 83 -11.88 12.33 -7.48
CA CYS A 83 -11.70 12.57 -8.93
C CYS A 83 -12.99 12.51 -9.73
N LEU A 84 -14.11 12.08 -9.12
CA LEU A 84 -15.42 11.92 -9.75
C LEU A 84 -15.49 10.82 -10.84
N ASP A 85 -14.46 9.99 -10.97
CA ASP A 85 -14.47 8.82 -11.85
C ASP A 85 -15.04 7.58 -11.16
N THR A 86 -15.43 6.59 -11.96
CA THR A 86 -15.98 5.32 -11.49
C THR A 86 -14.96 4.50 -10.68
N VAL A 87 -15.41 3.91 -9.57
CA VAL A 87 -14.66 2.93 -8.76
C VAL A 87 -15.26 1.53 -8.91
N GLU A 88 -14.52 0.51 -8.50
CA GLU A 88 -15.08 -0.84 -8.38
C GLU A 88 -16.17 -0.86 -7.28
N ASP A 89 -17.26 -1.59 -7.52
CA ASP A 89 -18.39 -1.70 -6.59
C ASP A 89 -18.00 -2.27 -5.22
N LYS A 90 -16.96 -3.10 -5.20
CA LYS A 90 -16.48 -3.82 -4.01
C LYS A 90 -15.25 -3.12 -3.44
N ILE A 91 -15.11 -3.16 -2.12
CA ILE A 91 -13.86 -2.79 -1.45
C ILE A 91 -12.76 -3.75 -1.93
N SER A 92 -11.66 -3.18 -2.40
CA SER A 92 -10.55 -3.90 -3.00
C SER A 92 -9.23 -3.19 -2.68
N TYR A 93 -8.12 -3.63 -3.28
CA TYR A 93 -6.89 -2.87 -3.21
C TYR A 93 -7.05 -1.48 -3.86
N LYS A 94 -7.81 -1.38 -4.95
CA LYS A 94 -7.99 -0.13 -5.71
C LYS A 94 -9.10 0.73 -5.12
N THR A 95 -10.14 0.14 -4.57
CA THR A 95 -11.29 0.88 -4.01
C THR A 95 -11.30 0.82 -2.49
N MET A 96 -11.25 2.00 -1.88
CA MET A 96 -11.31 2.19 -0.43
C MET A 96 -12.64 2.82 -0.01
N GLY A 97 -13.13 2.47 1.17
CA GLY A 97 -14.33 3.04 1.77
C GLY A 97 -14.01 3.99 2.93
N CYS A 98 -14.86 5.00 3.15
CA CYS A 98 -14.76 5.84 4.35
C CYS A 98 -15.16 5.02 5.59
N PRO A 99 -14.30 4.88 6.61
CA PRO A 99 -14.64 4.12 7.81
C PRO A 99 -15.70 4.80 8.69
N ALA A 100 -15.89 6.11 8.57
CA ALA A 100 -16.83 6.87 9.39
C ALA A 100 -18.26 6.85 8.82
N CYS A 101 -18.45 7.23 7.55
CA CYS A 101 -19.78 7.31 6.95
C CYS A 101 -20.19 6.06 6.17
N GLN A 102 -19.25 5.18 5.79
CA GLN A 102 -19.47 3.92 5.02
C GLN A 102 -20.08 4.07 3.61
N ASP A 103 -20.58 5.26 3.28
CA ASP A 103 -21.21 5.58 2.00
C ASP A 103 -20.21 6.12 0.95
N ALA A 104 -19.17 6.85 1.37
CA ALA A 104 -18.18 7.41 0.46
C ALA A 104 -17.13 6.37 -0.01
N ARG A 105 -16.76 6.45 -1.29
CA ARG A 105 -15.80 5.58 -1.97
C ARG A 105 -14.68 6.40 -2.60
N PHE A 106 -13.49 5.80 -2.69
CA PHE A 106 -12.31 6.45 -3.24
C PHE A 106 -11.41 5.46 -3.96
N HIS A 107 -10.75 5.88 -5.03
CA HIS A 107 -9.56 5.16 -5.47
C HIS A 107 -8.48 5.30 -4.41
N ARG A 108 -7.76 4.21 -4.13
CA ARG A 108 -6.62 4.22 -3.21
C ARG A 108 -5.60 5.27 -3.59
N HIS A 109 -5.28 5.39 -4.89
CA HIS A 109 -4.35 6.39 -5.39
C HIS A 109 -4.85 7.83 -5.22
N CYS A 110 -6.16 8.08 -5.19
CA CYS A 110 -6.69 9.42 -4.93
C CYS A 110 -6.50 9.87 -3.48
N ILE A 111 -6.47 8.93 -2.52
CA ILE A 111 -6.18 9.23 -1.10
C ILE A 111 -4.68 9.37 -0.86
N GLN A 112 -3.88 8.52 -1.48
CA GLN A 112 -2.44 8.41 -1.23
C GLN A 112 -1.60 9.27 -2.19
N ARG A 113 -2.14 10.41 -2.66
CA ARG A 113 -1.40 11.39 -3.46
C ARG A 113 -0.35 12.14 -2.63
#